data_AF-A0A9P4H5A6-F1
#
_entry.id   AF-A0A9P4H5A6-F1
#
_cell.length_a   1.000
_cell.length_b   1.000
_cell.length_c   1.000
_cell.angle_alpha   90.00
_cell.angle_beta   90.00
_cell.angle_gamma   90.00
#
_symmetry.space_group_name_H-M   'P 1'
#
loop_
_entity.id
_entity.type
_entity.pdbx_description
1 polymer ?
#
loop_
_entity_poly.entity_id
_entity_poly.type
_entity_poly.pdbx_seq_one_letter_code
_entity_poly.pdbx_strand_id
1 'polypeptide(L)'
;KFPGVRLPQVYRCFSIDHSSSYFGVEGYIVMDYIESPSLDTCWDELSLGIRESVVEQVAAMVDQLQSVHCDHPGVIGGGISRGMWFSDYGAGPFPTKEVYQKWITWKLNMSKHTRNQVWLFDWGCAGFYPPIFEAASVKHQPKFKSFSRLLLPLIYNHPEELAQLEDCSYGINRVPFSLPPEMELESEQ
;
A
#
# COMPACT_ATOMS: atom_id res chain seq x y z
N LYS A 1 -15.01 21.83 13.97
CA LYS A 1 -15.78 20.60 14.23
C LYS A 1 -16.67 20.35 13.02
N PHE A 2 -16.70 19.14 12.47
CA PHE A 2 -17.55 18.77 11.32
C PHE A 2 -18.85 18.16 11.85
N PRO A 3 -19.94 18.94 11.98
CA PRO A 3 -21.12 18.49 12.73
C PRO A 3 -21.85 17.30 12.08
N GLY A 4 -21.62 17.01 10.79
CA GLY A 4 -22.20 15.85 10.10
C GLY A 4 -21.28 14.62 10.04
N VAL A 5 -20.03 14.72 10.49
CA VAL A 5 -19.11 13.58 10.53
C VAL A 5 -19.08 13.02 11.95
N ARG A 6 -19.65 11.82 12.13
CA ARG A 6 -19.57 11.09 13.39
C ARG A 6 -18.17 10.50 13.52
N LEU A 7 -17.43 10.91 14.55
CA LEU A 7 -16.08 10.44 14.84
C LEU A 7 -16.02 9.94 16.29
N PRO A 8 -15.25 8.87 16.57
CA PRO A 8 -14.99 8.45 17.94
C PRO A 8 -14.25 9.56 18.69
N GLN A 9 -14.63 9.80 19.94
CA GLN A 9 -13.93 10.75 20.81
C GLN A 9 -12.51 10.23 21.09
N VAL A 10 -11.50 11.07 20.87
CA VAL A 10 -10.11 10.77 21.23
C VAL A 10 -9.86 11.18 22.67
N TYR A 11 -9.40 10.23 23.49
CA TYR A 11 -9.04 10.41 24.89
C TYR A 11 -7.56 10.70 25.09
N ARG A 12 -6.70 10.06 24.29
CA ARG A 12 -5.25 10.18 24.42
C ARG A 12 -4.54 9.88 23.10
N CYS A 13 -3.44 10.55 22.84
CA CYS A 13 -2.45 10.14 21.86
C CYS A 13 -1.06 10.16 22.49
N PHE A 14 -0.22 9.17 22.18
CA PHE A 14 1.16 9.10 22.66
C PHE A 14 2.00 8.22 21.73
N SER A 15 3.31 8.30 21.90
CA SER A 15 4.28 7.53 21.11
C SER A 15 5.19 6.75 22.04
N ILE A 16 5.61 5.57 21.60
CA ILE A 16 6.57 4.72 22.29
C ILE A 16 7.74 4.46 21.35
N ASP A 17 8.98 4.61 21.86
CA ASP A 17 10.17 4.21 21.12
C ASP A 17 10.19 2.69 20.98
N HIS A 18 10.16 2.21 19.75
CA HIS A 18 10.15 0.79 19.44
C HIS A 18 11.27 0.52 18.44
N SER A 19 12.43 0.11 18.97
CA SER A 19 13.68 -0.01 18.22
C SER A 19 13.61 -1.02 17.06
N SER A 20 12.66 -1.96 17.09
CA SER A 20 12.41 -2.90 15.99
C SER A 20 11.33 -2.44 15.00
N SER A 21 10.67 -1.30 15.23
CA SER A 21 9.72 -0.76 14.25
C SER A 21 10.47 -0.06 13.12
N TYR A 22 9.95 -0.17 11.89
CA TYR A 22 10.57 0.41 10.70
C TYR A 22 10.84 1.92 10.80
N PHE A 23 10.05 2.64 11.61
CA PHE A 23 10.19 4.09 11.82
C PHE A 23 10.83 4.46 13.19
N GLY A 24 11.25 3.47 13.99
CA GLY A 24 11.83 3.65 15.32
C GLY A 24 10.85 4.09 16.41
N VAL A 25 9.63 4.48 16.05
CA VAL A 25 8.58 4.97 16.96
C VAL A 25 7.23 4.40 16.54
N GLU A 26 6.45 3.95 17.52
CA GLU A 26 5.07 3.51 17.33
C GLU A 26 4.10 4.51 17.98
N GLY A 27 3.10 4.97 17.21
CA GLY A 27 2.10 5.93 17.66
C GLY A 27 0.80 5.24 18.06
N TYR A 28 0.25 5.62 19.21
CA TYR A 28 -1.00 5.10 19.76
C TYR A 28 -2.05 6.21 19.89
N ILE A 29 -3.29 5.86 19.56
CA ILE A 29 -4.48 6.71 19.77
C ILE A 29 -5.49 5.89 20.58
N VAL A 30 -5.90 6.43 21.73
CA VAL A 30 -6.97 5.88 22.57
C VAL A 30 -8.23 6.69 22.29
N MET A 31 -9.28 6.02 21.83
CA MET A 31 -10.54 6.63 21.41
C MET A 31 -11.74 5.74 21.77
N ASP A 32 -12.95 6.23 21.52
CA ASP A 32 -14.18 5.44 21.73
C ASP A 32 -14.14 4.09 21.01
N TYR A 33 -14.66 3.08 21.69
CA TYR A 33 -15.03 1.82 21.06
C TYR A 33 -16.47 1.93 20.54
N ILE A 34 -16.66 1.77 19.23
CA ILE A 34 -17.97 1.79 18.59
C ILE A 34 -18.46 0.35 18.47
N GLU A 35 -19.44 -0.03 19.30
CA GLU A 35 -20.04 -1.36 19.28
C GLU A 35 -21.03 -1.51 18.11
N SER A 36 -20.51 -1.81 16.91
CA SER A 36 -21.31 -2.07 15.71
C SER A 36 -20.55 -2.92 14.68
N PRO A 37 -21.24 -3.71 13.83
CA PRO A 37 -20.61 -4.35 12.68
C PRO A 37 -19.99 -3.32 11.75
N SER A 38 -18.81 -3.63 11.20
CA SER A 38 -18.18 -2.81 10.17
C SER A 38 -18.84 -3.05 8.81
N LEU A 39 -18.84 -2.04 7.94
CA LEU A 39 -19.52 -2.15 6.64
C LEU A 39 -19.00 -3.30 5.79
N ASP A 40 -17.72 -3.63 5.84
CA ASP A 40 -17.16 -4.77 5.09
C ASP A 40 -17.75 -6.12 5.52
N THR A 41 -18.22 -6.24 6.76
CA THR A 41 -18.79 -7.49 7.29
C THR A 41 -20.28 -7.66 6.99
N CYS A 42 -21.03 -6.56 6.90
CA CYS A 42 -22.49 -6.61 6.78
C CYS A 42 -23.04 -6.08 5.46
N TRP A 43 -22.24 -5.48 4.57
CA TRP A 43 -22.69 -4.79 3.35
C TRP A 43 -23.67 -5.63 2.52
N ASP A 44 -23.32 -6.89 2.28
CA ASP A 44 -24.08 -7.80 1.43
C ASP A 44 -25.41 -8.26 2.05
N GLU A 45 -25.59 -8.10 3.36
CA GLU A 45 -26.81 -8.42 4.09
C GLU A 45 -27.78 -7.22 4.19
N LEU A 46 -27.29 -6.00 3.95
CA LEU A 46 -28.11 -4.79 3.99
C LEU A 46 -29.12 -4.75 2.84
N SER A 47 -30.33 -4.26 3.13
CA SER A 47 -31.32 -3.97 2.08
C SER A 47 -30.86 -2.82 1.18
N LEU A 48 -31.38 -2.76 -0.04
CA LEU A 48 -31.03 -1.72 -1.01
C LEU A 48 -31.21 -0.31 -0.45
N GLY A 49 -32.35 -0.03 0.20
CA GLY A 49 -32.62 1.29 0.78
C GLY A 49 -31.66 1.68 1.91
N ILE A 50 -31.15 0.71 2.69
CA ILE A 50 -30.13 0.99 3.69
C ILE A 50 -28.79 1.29 3.01
N ARG A 51 -28.40 0.52 1.98
CA ARG A 51 -27.17 0.78 1.21
C ARG A 51 -27.18 2.17 0.59
N GLU A 52 -28.29 2.57 -0.02
CA GLU A 52 -28.47 3.92 -0.58
C GLU A 52 -28.29 4.99 0.51
N SER A 53 -28.95 4.83 1.66
CA SER A 53 -28.80 5.76 2.78
C SER A 53 -27.37 5.83 3.34
N VAL A 54 -26.65 4.70 3.42
CA VAL A 54 -25.25 4.68 3.85
C VAL A 54 -24.37 5.43 2.86
N VAL A 55 -24.56 5.21 1.56
CA VAL A 55 -23.82 5.91 0.50
C VAL A 55 -24.06 7.42 0.57
N GLU A 56 -25.31 7.85 0.75
CA GLU A 56 -25.66 9.27 0.93
C GLU A 56 -24.96 9.89 2.15
N GLN A 57 -24.95 9.17 3.29
CA GLN A 57 -24.28 9.63 4.49
C GLN A 57 -22.77 9.76 4.29
N VAL A 58 -22.12 8.76 3.67
CA VAL A 58 -20.68 8.81 3.38
C VAL A 58 -20.37 9.96 2.42
N ALA A 59 -21.18 10.16 1.38
CA ALA A 59 -21.02 11.28 0.46
C ALA A 59 -21.10 12.63 1.17
N ALA A 60 -22.07 12.82 2.06
CA ALA A 60 -22.21 14.03 2.86
C ALA A 60 -21.01 14.25 3.81
N MET A 61 -20.47 13.18 4.41
CA MET A 61 -19.26 13.28 5.23
C MET A 61 -18.04 13.68 4.39
N VAL A 62 -17.89 13.11 3.19
CA VAL A 62 -16.82 13.47 2.26
C VAL A 62 -16.93 14.92 1.82
N ASP A 63 -18.12 15.40 1.49
CA ASP A 63 -18.37 16.80 1.12
C ASP A 63 -17.96 17.77 2.25
N GLN A 64 -18.32 17.44 3.50
CA GLN A 64 -17.89 18.21 4.66
C GLN A 64 -16.37 18.22 4.83
N LEU A 65 -15.68 17.09 4.62
CA LEU A 65 -14.22 17.05 4.68
C LEU A 65 -13.58 17.85 3.53
N GLN A 66 -14.19 17.85 2.33
CA GLN A 66 -13.72 18.61 1.18
C GLN A 66 -13.90 20.13 1.34
N SER A 67 -14.79 20.57 2.23
CA SER A 67 -14.93 22.00 2.59
C SER A 67 -13.71 22.58 3.33
N VAL A 68 -12.81 21.72 3.82
CA VAL A 68 -11.57 22.16 4.47
C VAL A 68 -10.57 22.59 3.42
N HIS A 69 -10.17 23.86 3.47
CA HIS A 69 -9.15 24.41 2.59
C HIS A 69 -7.78 24.46 3.27
N CYS A 70 -6.76 24.06 2.52
CA CYS A 70 -5.35 24.20 2.87
C CYS A 70 -4.63 24.78 1.65
N ASP A 71 -3.74 25.75 1.87
CA ASP A 71 -2.99 26.41 0.80
C ASP A 71 -1.92 25.50 0.16
N HIS A 72 -1.61 24.38 0.84
CA HIS A 72 -0.56 23.46 0.42
C HIS A 72 -1.11 22.01 0.37
N PRO A 73 -0.91 21.28 -0.74
CA PRO A 73 -1.32 19.90 -0.84
C PRO A 73 -0.38 18.99 -0.03
N GLY A 74 -0.96 18.08 0.75
CA GLY A 74 -0.19 17.07 1.49
C GLY A 74 -0.75 16.77 2.86
N VAL A 75 0.07 16.07 3.66
CA VAL A 75 -0.26 15.67 5.03
C VAL A 75 -0.42 16.90 5.93
N ILE A 76 -1.45 16.90 6.78
CA ILE A 76 -1.66 17.96 7.77
C ILE A 76 -0.46 17.95 8.74
N GLY A 77 0.26 19.07 8.84
CA GLY A 77 1.51 19.18 9.59
C GLY A 77 2.79 18.99 8.74
N GLY A 78 2.64 18.70 7.44
CA GLY A 78 3.76 18.52 6.51
C GLY A 78 4.25 17.08 6.39
N GLY A 79 5.28 16.87 5.56
CA GLY A 79 5.84 15.56 5.26
C GLY A 79 5.44 15.01 3.89
N ILE A 80 5.84 13.76 3.63
CA ILE A 80 5.56 13.08 2.36
C ILE A 80 4.11 12.57 2.33
N SER A 81 3.44 12.77 1.21
CA SER A 81 2.14 12.17 0.93
C SER A 81 2.30 10.67 0.71
N ARG A 82 1.44 9.88 1.36
CA ARG A 82 1.40 8.41 1.26
C ARG A 82 -0.02 7.96 0.90
N GLY A 83 -0.15 6.73 0.42
CA GLY A 83 -1.44 6.11 0.08
C GLY A 83 -1.52 5.67 -1.38
N MET A 84 -2.68 5.19 -1.79
CA MET A 84 -2.89 4.46 -3.06
C MET A 84 -2.38 5.16 -4.33
N TRP A 85 -2.36 6.50 -4.35
CA TRP A 85 -1.93 7.30 -5.50
C TRP A 85 -0.45 7.72 -5.47
N PHE A 86 0.28 7.31 -4.43
CA PHE A 86 1.71 7.57 -4.25
C PHE A 86 2.46 6.24 -4.25
N SER A 87 3.76 6.24 -4.54
CA SER A 87 4.59 5.04 -4.40
C SER A 87 4.73 4.65 -2.93
N ASP A 88 5.29 3.46 -2.65
CA ASP A 88 5.57 3.00 -1.29
C ASP A 88 6.53 3.95 -0.54
N TYR A 89 7.39 4.67 -1.27
CA TYR A 89 8.25 5.73 -0.76
C TYR A 89 7.53 7.07 -0.51
N GLY A 90 6.24 7.18 -0.85
CA GLY A 90 5.47 8.43 -0.85
C GLY A 90 5.88 9.42 -1.97
N ALA A 91 5.38 10.65 -1.88
CA ALA A 91 5.82 11.77 -2.73
C ALA A 91 5.69 13.12 -2.03
N GLY A 92 6.42 14.12 -2.51
CA GLY A 92 6.48 15.44 -1.89
C GLY A 92 7.60 15.54 -0.84
N PRO A 93 7.50 16.43 0.16
CA PRO A 93 6.41 17.37 0.39
C PRO A 93 6.17 18.31 -0.80
N PHE A 94 4.95 18.82 -0.95
CA PHE A 94 4.58 19.73 -2.04
C PHE A 94 4.38 21.14 -1.47
N PRO A 95 5.38 22.04 -1.62
CA PRO A 95 5.34 23.34 -0.96
C PRO A 95 4.24 24.25 -1.49
N THR A 96 3.69 24.01 -2.68
CA THR A 96 2.56 24.75 -3.24
C THR A 96 1.69 23.87 -4.12
N LYS A 97 0.45 24.33 -4.38
CA LYS A 97 -0.46 23.69 -5.34
C LYS A 97 0.16 23.58 -6.74
N GLU A 98 0.89 24.59 -7.18
CA GLU A 98 1.52 24.64 -8.49
C GLU A 98 2.62 23.58 -8.62
N VAL A 99 3.40 23.34 -7.55
CA VAL A 99 4.42 22.29 -7.53
C VAL A 99 3.77 20.91 -7.68
N TYR A 100 2.68 20.66 -6.93
CA TYR A 100 1.92 19.41 -7.04
C TYR A 100 1.32 19.23 -8.45
N GLN A 101 0.72 20.28 -9.01
CA GLN A 101 0.18 20.24 -10.37
C GLN A 101 1.26 19.90 -11.40
N LYS A 102 2.42 20.57 -11.34
CA LYS A 102 3.57 20.26 -12.22
C LYS A 102 4.02 18.81 -12.07
N TRP A 103 4.09 18.30 -10.84
CA TRP A 103 4.48 16.91 -10.58
C TRP A 103 3.51 15.90 -11.20
N ILE A 104 2.19 16.10 -11.05
CA ILE A 104 1.17 15.24 -11.69
C ILE A 104 1.24 15.34 -13.22
N THR A 105 1.36 16.55 -13.78
CA THR A 105 1.46 16.72 -15.24
C THR A 105 2.71 16.05 -15.80
N TRP A 106 3.85 16.13 -15.09
CA TRP A 106 5.06 15.42 -15.47
C TRP A 106 4.85 13.89 -15.46
N LYS A 107 4.25 13.33 -14.42
CA LYS A 107 3.86 11.90 -14.35
C LYS A 107 2.94 11.50 -15.51
N LEU A 108 1.94 12.32 -15.84
CA LEU A 108 1.03 12.11 -16.97
C LEU A 108 1.74 12.17 -18.33
N ASN A 109 2.76 13.02 -18.48
CA ASN A 109 3.50 13.09 -19.74
C ASN A 109 4.43 11.89 -19.91
N MET A 110 5.05 11.39 -18.83
CA MET A 110 5.85 10.17 -18.89
C MET A 110 5.04 8.96 -19.39
N SER A 111 3.77 8.83 -18.98
CA SER A 111 2.92 7.73 -19.45
C SER A 111 2.56 7.80 -20.94
N LYS A 112 2.74 8.96 -21.59
CA LYS A 112 2.43 9.17 -23.01
C LYS A 112 3.61 8.89 -23.95
N HIS A 113 4.84 8.75 -23.45
CA HIS A 113 6.05 8.72 -24.27
C HIS A 113 6.58 7.32 -24.63
N THR A 114 5.81 6.25 -24.49
CA THR A 114 6.26 4.89 -24.80
C THR A 114 6.17 4.59 -26.31
N ARG A 115 7.27 4.74 -27.04
CA ARG A 115 7.40 4.36 -28.46
C ARG A 115 7.81 2.89 -28.63
N ASN A 116 6.88 1.93 -28.47
CA ASN A 116 7.13 0.49 -28.66
C ASN A 116 8.41 -0.07 -27.98
N GLN A 117 8.92 0.65 -26.98
CA GLN A 117 10.11 0.34 -26.22
C GLN A 117 9.73 0.36 -24.76
N VAL A 118 10.21 -0.65 -24.03
CA VAL A 118 9.97 -0.82 -22.60
C VAL A 118 11.20 -0.40 -21.81
N TRP A 119 10.96 0.13 -20.63
CA TRP A 119 12.00 0.52 -19.66
C TRP A 119 11.70 -0.19 -18.34
N LEU A 120 12.73 -0.67 -17.66
CA LEU A 120 12.62 -1.20 -16.30
C LEU A 120 12.95 -0.10 -15.29
N PHE A 121 12.05 0.10 -14.33
CA PHE A 121 12.19 1.07 -13.25
C PHE A 121 11.95 0.39 -11.91
N ASP A 122 12.23 1.12 -10.83
CA ASP A 122 11.95 0.70 -9.45
C ASP A 122 12.74 -0.54 -9.01
N TRP A 123 14.07 -0.37 -8.96
CA TRP A 123 15.02 -1.40 -8.54
C TRP A 123 15.16 -1.51 -7.02
N GLY A 124 14.21 -0.97 -6.25
CA GLY A 124 14.30 -0.88 -4.78
C GLY A 124 14.36 -2.25 -4.08
N CYS A 125 13.84 -3.30 -4.72
CA CYS A 125 13.89 -4.68 -4.24
C CYS A 125 14.76 -5.59 -5.13
N ALA A 126 15.55 -5.03 -6.05
CA ALA A 126 16.42 -5.84 -6.91
C ALA A 126 17.61 -6.41 -6.13
N GLY A 127 18.07 -7.59 -6.53
CA GLY A 127 19.21 -8.26 -5.91
C GLY A 127 19.64 -9.50 -6.69
N PHE A 128 20.66 -10.19 -6.21
CA PHE A 128 21.16 -11.44 -6.80
C PHE A 128 20.39 -12.64 -6.24
N TYR A 129 19.13 -12.80 -6.66
CA TYR A 129 18.29 -13.93 -6.29
C TYR A 129 18.26 -14.99 -7.40
N PRO A 130 17.89 -16.24 -7.10
CA PRO A 130 17.67 -17.25 -8.13
C PRO A 130 16.59 -16.81 -9.13
N PRO A 131 16.73 -17.09 -10.45
CA PRO A 131 15.80 -16.62 -11.51
C PRO A 131 14.32 -16.95 -11.31
N ILE A 132 14.02 -17.94 -10.46
CA ILE A 132 12.66 -18.33 -10.08
C ILE A 132 11.93 -17.22 -9.31
N PHE A 133 12.64 -16.29 -8.65
CA PHE A 133 12.03 -15.17 -7.91
C PHE A 133 11.39 -14.16 -8.86
N GLU A 134 12.04 -13.83 -9.99
CA GLU A 134 11.45 -13.01 -11.04
C GLU A 134 10.20 -13.69 -11.62
N ALA A 135 10.27 -15.01 -11.85
CA ALA A 135 9.13 -15.79 -12.36
C ALA A 135 7.96 -15.82 -11.37
N ALA A 136 8.22 -16.04 -10.09
CA ALA A 136 7.22 -15.99 -9.03
C ALA A 136 6.55 -14.61 -8.95
N SER A 137 7.33 -13.54 -9.03
CA SER A 137 6.82 -12.16 -9.04
C SER A 137 5.89 -11.91 -10.24
N VAL A 138 6.30 -12.35 -11.45
CA VAL A 138 5.48 -12.23 -12.67
C VAL A 138 4.21 -13.08 -12.60
N LYS A 139 4.25 -14.26 -11.97
CA LYS A 139 3.08 -15.15 -11.83
C LYS A 139 2.05 -14.61 -10.83
N HIS A 140 2.50 -14.03 -9.72
CA HIS A 140 1.62 -13.58 -8.63
C HIS A 140 1.12 -12.15 -8.80
N GLN A 141 1.72 -11.34 -9.68
CA GLN A 141 1.24 -9.99 -9.91
C GLN A 141 -0.20 -10.03 -10.48
N PRO A 142 -1.18 -9.40 -9.80
CA PRO A 142 -2.60 -9.58 -10.13
C PRO A 142 -3.04 -8.81 -11.38
N LYS A 143 -2.22 -7.87 -11.85
CA LYS A 143 -2.49 -7.03 -13.02
C LYS A 143 -1.99 -7.78 -14.28
N PHE A 144 -2.34 -7.34 -15.50
CA PHE A 144 -1.73 -7.84 -16.76
C PHE A 144 -1.55 -9.38 -16.94
N LYS A 145 -2.52 -10.22 -16.54
CA LYS A 145 -2.40 -11.69 -16.61
C LYS A 145 -2.00 -12.23 -17.99
N SER A 146 -2.48 -11.62 -19.07
CA SER A 146 -2.12 -11.99 -20.43
C SER A 146 -0.64 -11.76 -20.74
N PHE A 147 -0.06 -10.68 -20.24
CA PHE A 147 1.37 -10.39 -20.33
C PHE A 147 2.19 -11.42 -19.56
N SER A 148 1.84 -11.69 -18.29
CA SER A 148 2.51 -12.73 -17.49
C SER A 148 2.50 -14.08 -18.19
N ARG A 149 1.36 -14.48 -18.77
CA ARG A 149 1.25 -15.75 -19.51
C ARG A 149 2.20 -15.83 -20.71
N LEU A 150 2.47 -14.71 -21.38
CA LEU A 150 3.41 -14.65 -22.50
C LEU A 150 4.87 -14.57 -22.04
N LEU A 151 5.14 -13.89 -20.92
CA LEU A 151 6.48 -13.66 -20.40
C LEU A 151 7.05 -14.90 -19.67
N LEU A 152 6.25 -15.59 -18.86
CA LEU A 152 6.71 -16.69 -18.00
C LEU A 152 7.53 -17.75 -18.75
N PRO A 153 7.08 -18.31 -19.88
CA PRO A 153 7.85 -19.32 -20.61
C PRO A 153 9.17 -18.80 -21.19
N LEU A 154 9.33 -17.48 -21.33
CA LEU A 154 10.54 -16.84 -21.86
C LEU A 154 11.60 -16.62 -20.78
N ILE A 155 11.19 -16.47 -19.51
CA ILE A 155 12.09 -16.17 -18.40
C ILE A 155 12.34 -17.39 -17.50
N TYR A 156 11.38 -18.32 -17.39
CA TYR A 156 11.49 -19.48 -16.52
C TYR A 156 10.48 -20.58 -16.90
N ASN A 157 10.97 -21.71 -17.43
CA ASN A 157 10.11 -22.79 -17.96
C ASN A 157 10.18 -24.08 -17.12
N HIS A 158 10.16 -23.94 -15.79
CA HIS A 158 10.18 -25.06 -14.84
C HIS A 158 8.97 -24.95 -13.89
N PRO A 159 7.77 -25.40 -14.31
CA PRO A 159 6.53 -25.20 -13.54
C PRO A 159 6.50 -25.96 -12.21
N GLU A 160 7.20 -27.10 -12.11
CA GLU A 160 7.28 -27.89 -10.88
C GLU A 160 8.07 -27.16 -9.79
N GLU A 161 9.23 -26.59 -10.13
CA GLU A 161 10.03 -25.79 -9.20
C GLU A 161 9.26 -24.55 -8.75
N LEU A 162 8.52 -23.92 -9.67
CA LEU A 162 7.70 -22.76 -9.35
C LEU A 162 6.56 -23.10 -8.39
N ALA A 163 5.96 -24.29 -8.52
CA ALA A 163 4.96 -24.78 -7.59
C ALA A 163 5.58 -25.07 -6.20
N GLN A 164 6.79 -25.63 -6.15
CA GLN A 164 7.50 -25.85 -4.88
C GLN A 164 7.80 -24.53 -4.15
N LEU A 165 8.22 -23.49 -4.87
CA LEU A 165 8.43 -22.17 -4.28
C LEU A 165 7.12 -21.58 -3.74
N GLU A 166 5.99 -21.81 -4.40
CA GLU A 166 4.66 -21.40 -3.94
C GLU A 166 4.27 -22.07 -2.62
N ASP A 167 4.57 -23.36 -2.49
CA ASP A 167 4.35 -24.11 -1.24
C ASP A 167 5.15 -23.53 -0.07
N CYS A 168 6.34 -22.98 -0.34
CA CYS A 168 7.19 -22.32 0.66
C CYS A 168 6.82 -20.84 0.91
N SER A 169 5.96 -20.23 0.10
CA SER A 169 5.69 -18.78 0.14
C SER A 169 5.16 -18.28 1.50
N TYR A 170 4.38 -19.10 2.21
CA TYR A 170 3.86 -18.75 3.53
C TYR A 170 4.99 -18.57 4.56
N GLY A 171 5.99 -19.46 4.56
CA GLY A 171 7.14 -19.38 5.46
C GLY A 171 8.02 -18.16 5.19
N ILE A 172 8.27 -17.87 3.90
CA ILE A 172 9.07 -16.71 3.47
C ILE A 172 8.44 -15.39 3.91
N ASN A 173 7.11 -15.26 3.81
CA ASN A 173 6.44 -13.98 4.06
C ASN A 173 6.08 -13.72 5.53
N ARG A 174 6.08 -14.76 6.39
CA ARG A 174 5.56 -14.64 7.77
C ARG A 174 6.58 -14.84 8.88
N VAL A 175 7.81 -15.25 8.55
CA VAL A 175 8.90 -15.38 9.53
C VAL A 175 9.90 -14.24 9.31
N PRO A 176 9.63 -13.02 9.82
CA PRO A 176 10.58 -11.92 9.75
C PRO A 176 11.73 -12.17 10.72
N PHE A 177 12.98 -11.99 10.24
CA PHE A 177 14.20 -11.91 11.05
C PHE A 177 14.60 -13.12 11.90
N SER A 178 14.49 -14.34 11.35
CA SER A 178 15.21 -15.47 11.94
C SER A 178 15.68 -16.40 10.84
N LEU A 179 17.00 -16.60 10.76
CA LEU A 179 17.50 -17.85 10.23
C LEU A 179 17.03 -18.96 11.18
N PRO A 180 16.73 -20.17 10.69
CA PRO A 180 16.59 -21.31 11.58
C PRO A 180 17.81 -21.36 12.53
N PRO A 181 17.63 -21.68 13.82
CA PRO A 181 18.73 -21.67 14.80
C PRO A 181 19.95 -22.49 14.36
N GLU A 182 19.73 -23.52 13.53
CA GLU A 182 20.78 -24.37 12.97
C GLU A 182 21.66 -23.64 11.94
N MET A 183 21.12 -22.62 11.25
CA MET A 183 21.80 -21.87 10.19
C MET A 183 22.50 -20.60 10.69
N GLU A 184 22.16 -20.10 11.88
CA GLU A 184 22.91 -18.99 12.50
C GLU A 184 24.35 -19.43 12.83
N LEU A 185 24.53 -20.68 13.25
CA LEU A 185 25.83 -21.28 13.61
C LEU A 185 26.76 -21.51 12.41
N GLU A 186 26.21 -21.65 11.20
CA GLU A 186 26.99 -21.81 9.97
C GLU A 186 27.52 -20.48 9.43
N SER A 187 26.95 -19.35 9.85
CA SER A 187 27.33 -18.01 9.37
C SER A 187 28.57 -17.41 10.06
N GLU A 188 29.10 -18.06 11.10
CA GLU A 188 30.27 -17.62 11.87
C GLU A 188 31.60 -18.33 11.49
N GLN A 189 31.66 -19.04 10.35
CA GLN A 189 32.89 -19.66 9.80
C GLN A 189 33.31 -19.02 8.46
#